data_AF-A0A660Q1L9-F1
#
_entry.id   AF-A0A660Q1L9-F1
#
_cell.length_a   1.000
_cell.length_b   1.000
_cell.length_c   1.000
_cell.angle_alpha   90.00
_cell.angle_beta   90.00
_cell.angle_gamma   90.00
#
_symmetry.space_group_name_H-M   'P 1'
#
loop_
_entity.id
_entity.type
_entity.pdbx_description
1 polymer ?
#
loop_
_entity_poly.entity_id
_entity_poly.type
_entity_poly.pdbx_seq_one_letter_code
_entity_poly.pdbx_strand_id
1 'polypeptide(L)'
;MVIGGLGAGAKEITGIAIGGLGAGAERITGVAIGGFGAGADEIQGLVIGGIGAGADKIRGVAIGGIGVQGKYLSGLQIGGLIVKGDMLTGVEIAPYCHAKEDMIGISIGLLNIAEHLKGFQIGVINIAKNNPAPFKVLPLINYHK
;
A
#
# COMPACT_ATOMS: atom_id res chain seq x y z
N MET A 1 12.50 -13.33 16.28
CA MET A 1 11.06 -13.66 16.25
C MET A 1 10.42 -13.03 17.48
N VAL A 2 9.36 -12.24 17.31
CA VAL A 2 8.62 -11.58 18.40
C VAL A 2 7.18 -12.07 18.33
N ILE A 3 6.70 -12.76 19.36
CA ILE A 3 5.32 -13.23 19.43
C ILE A 3 4.69 -12.59 20.66
N GLY A 4 3.56 -11.92 20.49
CA GLY A 4 2.80 -11.38 21.60
C GLY A 4 1.33 -11.77 21.50
N GLY A 5 0.76 -12.31 22.59
CA GLY A 5 -0.62 -12.80 22.60
C GLY A 5 -1.62 -11.72 22.16
N LEU A 6 -1.55 -10.54 22.76
CA LEU A 6 -2.35 -9.39 22.36
C LEU A 6 -1.65 -8.53 21.30
N GLY A 7 -0.33 -8.36 21.37
CA GLY A 7 0.41 -7.60 20.37
C GLY A 7 1.91 -7.82 20.43
N ALA A 8 2.57 -7.77 19.28
CA ALA A 8 4.02 -7.87 19.15
C ALA A 8 4.61 -6.48 18.90
N GLY A 9 5.17 -5.87 19.95
CA GLY A 9 5.75 -4.53 19.91
C GLY A 9 7.25 -4.55 20.20
N ALA A 10 8.07 -3.88 19.40
CA ALA A 10 9.48 -3.64 19.68
C ALA A 10 9.96 -2.37 18.97
N LYS A 11 11.14 -1.85 19.31
CA LYS A 11 11.73 -0.75 18.53
C LYS A 11 12.10 -1.21 17.12
N GLU A 12 12.80 -2.34 17.04
CA GLU A 12 13.21 -2.96 15.78
C GLU A 12 12.85 -4.44 15.80
N ILE A 13 12.36 -4.94 14.66
CA ILE A 13 12.01 -6.35 14.47
C ILE A 13 12.75 -6.84 13.24
N THR A 14 13.65 -7.81 13.44
CA THR A 14 14.23 -8.61 12.35
C THR A 14 13.69 -10.04 12.44
N GLY A 15 13.11 -10.53 11.34
CA GLY A 15 12.47 -11.85 11.25
C GLY A 15 10.94 -11.75 11.30
N ILE A 16 10.30 -12.58 12.13
CA ILE A 16 8.83 -12.71 12.18
C ILE A 16 8.27 -12.04 13.44
N ALA A 17 7.22 -11.22 13.27
CA ALA A 17 6.40 -10.68 14.34
C ALA A 17 4.92 -11.01 14.15
N ILE A 18 4.29 -11.57 15.19
CA ILE A 18 2.87 -11.94 15.17
C ILE A 18 2.21 -11.42 16.44
N GLY A 19 1.18 -10.59 16.28
CA GLY A 19 0.35 -10.08 17.37
C GLY A 19 -1.13 -10.35 17.15
N GLY A 20 -1.84 -10.83 18.18
CA GLY A 20 -3.26 -11.15 18.09
C GLY A 20 -4.13 -9.96 17.67
N LEU A 21 -3.88 -8.77 18.22
CA LEU A 21 -4.47 -7.52 17.79
C LEU A 21 -3.56 -6.76 16.82
N GLY A 22 -2.25 -6.70 17.09
CA GLY A 22 -1.36 -6.02 16.17
C GLY A 22 0.13 -6.27 16.35
N ALA A 23 0.87 -6.01 15.28
CA ALA A 23 2.33 -6.06 15.25
C ALA A 23 2.87 -4.66 14.89
N GLY A 24 3.75 -4.11 15.72
CA GLY A 24 4.20 -2.72 15.62
C GLY A 24 5.68 -2.55 15.95
N ALA A 25 6.39 -1.74 15.17
CA ALA A 25 7.75 -1.31 15.50
C ALA A 25 8.10 0.03 14.84
N GLU A 26 9.27 0.61 15.12
CA GLU A 26 9.79 1.69 14.26
C GLU A 26 10.29 1.08 12.94
N ARG A 27 11.01 -0.03 13.02
CA ARG A 27 11.56 -0.74 11.85
C ARG A 27 11.24 -2.22 11.86
N ILE A 28 10.73 -2.73 10.74
CA ILE A 28 10.47 -4.15 10.53
C ILE A 28 11.24 -4.61 9.28
N THR A 29 12.09 -5.62 9.45
CA THR A 29 12.73 -6.34 8.35
C THR A 29 12.36 -7.81 8.43
N GLY A 30 11.43 -8.25 7.58
CA GLY A 30 10.90 -9.61 7.57
C GLY A 30 9.37 -9.64 7.43
N VAL A 31 8.69 -10.34 8.35
CA VAL A 31 7.24 -10.58 8.30
C VAL A 31 6.58 -10.00 9.54
N ALA A 32 5.53 -9.18 9.35
CA ALA A 32 4.69 -8.69 10.43
C ALA A 32 3.21 -9.02 10.16
N ILE A 33 2.56 -9.67 11.12
CA ILE A 33 1.15 -10.06 11.04
C ILE A 33 0.42 -9.55 12.29
N GLY A 34 -0.62 -8.77 12.09
CA GLY A 34 -1.49 -8.27 13.13
C GLY A 34 -2.97 -8.58 12.85
N GLY A 35 -3.69 -9.13 13.83
CA GLY A 35 -5.08 -9.52 13.62
C GLY A 35 -6.02 -8.34 13.30
N PHE A 36 -5.79 -7.16 13.88
CA PHE A 36 -6.43 -5.90 13.48
C PHE A 36 -5.50 -5.05 12.61
N GLY A 37 -4.24 -4.89 12.98
CA GLY A 37 -3.34 -4.07 12.19
C GLY A 37 -1.87 -4.38 12.38
N ALA A 38 -1.09 -4.13 11.34
CA ALA A 38 0.36 -4.22 11.39
C ALA A 38 0.98 -2.97 10.78
N GLY A 39 1.99 -2.41 11.45
CA GLY A 39 2.60 -1.19 10.95
C GLY A 39 3.93 -0.84 11.57
N ALA A 40 4.64 0.06 10.91
CA ALA A 40 5.90 0.60 11.39
C ALA A 40 6.18 1.97 10.76
N ASP A 41 7.32 2.59 11.03
CA ASP A 41 7.78 3.71 10.20
C ASP A 41 8.39 3.18 8.91
N GLU A 42 9.21 2.13 9.01
CA GLU A 42 9.84 1.46 7.88
C GLU A 42 9.61 -0.05 7.89
N ILE A 43 9.10 -0.59 6.79
CA ILE A 43 8.91 -2.02 6.58
C ILE A 43 9.66 -2.46 5.33
N GLN A 44 10.51 -3.47 5.48
CA GLN A 44 11.10 -4.21 4.37
C GLN A 44 10.70 -5.69 4.49
N GLY A 45 9.82 -6.15 3.59
CA GLY A 45 9.30 -7.52 3.58
C GLY A 45 7.79 -7.58 3.45
N LEU A 46 7.15 -8.43 4.26
CA LEU A 46 5.72 -8.70 4.24
C LEU A 46 5.02 -8.10 5.47
N VAL A 47 3.97 -7.32 5.26
CA VAL A 47 3.10 -6.81 6.32
C VAL A 47 1.64 -7.15 6.03
N ILE A 48 0.97 -7.76 7.00
CA ILE A 48 -0.44 -8.14 6.90
C ILE A 48 -1.19 -7.62 8.13
N GLY A 49 -2.21 -6.80 7.91
CA GLY A 49 -3.14 -6.37 8.94
C GLY A 49 -4.56 -6.77 8.61
N GLY A 50 -5.29 -7.37 9.56
CA GLY A 50 -6.66 -7.82 9.30
C GLY A 50 -7.62 -6.68 8.93
N ILE A 51 -7.40 -5.47 9.43
CA ILE A 51 -8.06 -4.23 9.00
C ILE A 51 -7.10 -3.38 8.17
N GLY A 52 -5.90 -3.11 8.69
CA GLY A 52 -4.99 -2.15 8.04
C GLY A 52 -3.52 -2.54 8.15
N ALA A 53 -2.81 -2.39 7.04
CA ALA A 53 -1.35 -2.39 7.04
C ALA A 53 -0.83 -0.99 6.70
N GLY A 54 0.13 -0.48 7.45
CA GLY A 54 0.63 0.86 7.15
C GLY A 54 2.02 1.17 7.67
N ALA A 55 2.73 1.98 6.91
CA ALA A 55 4.01 2.54 7.32
C ALA A 55 4.36 3.78 6.51
N ASP A 56 5.22 4.64 7.03
CA ASP A 56 5.77 5.74 6.22
C ASP A 56 6.46 5.21 4.97
N LYS A 57 7.19 4.10 5.09
CA LYS A 57 7.84 3.42 3.96
C LYS A 57 7.62 1.92 4.00
N ILE A 58 7.11 1.36 2.91
CA ILE A 58 7.01 -0.09 2.71
C ILE A 58 7.78 -0.48 1.45
N ARG A 59 8.66 -1.47 1.57
CA ARG A 59 9.32 -2.15 0.45
C ARG A 59 9.03 -3.65 0.53
N GLY A 60 8.16 -4.14 -0.34
CA GLY A 60 7.77 -5.55 -0.39
C GLY A 60 6.27 -5.72 -0.62
N VAL A 61 5.61 -6.51 0.23
CA VAL A 61 4.19 -6.86 0.11
C VAL A 61 3.42 -6.30 1.31
N ALA A 62 2.36 -5.55 1.05
CA ALA A 62 1.45 -5.06 2.07
C ALA A 62 0.01 -5.49 1.78
N ILE A 63 -0.65 -6.06 2.78
CA ILE A 63 -2.04 -6.53 2.68
C ILE A 63 -2.83 -5.98 3.88
N GLY A 64 -3.90 -5.26 3.59
CA GLY A 64 -4.83 -4.74 4.60
C GLY A 64 -6.27 -5.10 4.25
N GLY A 65 -7.02 -5.67 5.21
CA GLY A 65 -8.41 -6.09 4.95
C GLY A 65 -9.33 -4.94 4.54
N ILE A 66 -9.13 -3.73 5.07
CA ILE A 66 -9.74 -2.49 4.58
C ILE A 66 -8.75 -1.74 3.69
N GLY A 67 -7.51 -1.58 4.12
CA GLY A 67 -6.57 -0.84 3.27
C GLY A 67 -5.11 -0.85 3.68
N VAL A 68 -4.31 -0.38 2.73
CA VAL A 68 -2.87 -0.16 2.89
C VAL A 68 -2.59 1.33 2.78
N GLN A 69 -1.83 1.88 3.74
CA GLN A 69 -1.50 3.30 3.74
C GLN A 69 -0.03 3.57 4.06
N GLY A 70 0.57 4.51 3.34
CA GLY A 70 1.92 5.00 3.63
C GLY A 70 2.33 6.19 2.81
N LYS A 71 3.55 6.70 3.00
CA LYS A 71 4.09 7.78 2.15
C LYS A 71 4.75 7.19 0.91
N TYR A 72 5.65 6.22 1.09
CA TYR A 72 6.42 5.58 0.04
C TYR A 72 6.17 4.07 0.03
N LEU A 73 5.32 3.59 -0.89
CA LEU A 73 4.99 2.17 -1.01
C LEU A 73 5.62 1.60 -2.28
N SER A 74 6.44 0.56 -2.14
CA SER A 74 7.12 -0.09 -3.25
C SER A 74 6.92 -1.61 -3.20
N GLY A 75 6.45 -2.20 -4.30
CA GLY A 75 6.19 -3.64 -4.44
C GLY A 75 4.72 -3.94 -4.73
N LEU A 76 4.09 -4.83 -3.96
CA LEU A 76 2.68 -5.21 -4.09
C LEU A 76 1.86 -4.67 -2.91
N GLN A 77 0.78 -3.94 -3.20
CA GLN A 77 -0.15 -3.43 -2.20
C GLN A 77 -1.56 -3.93 -2.49
N ILE A 78 -2.20 -4.57 -1.52
CA ILE A 78 -3.56 -5.08 -1.64
C ILE A 78 -4.41 -4.56 -0.49
N GLY A 79 -5.39 -3.73 -0.80
CA GLY A 79 -6.38 -3.22 0.14
C GLY A 79 -7.78 -3.74 -0.22
N GLY A 80 -8.56 -4.18 0.76
CA GLY A 80 -9.94 -4.61 0.48
C GLY A 80 -10.83 -3.46 -0.03
N LEU A 81 -10.54 -2.22 0.36
CA LEU A 81 -11.23 -1.01 -0.09
C LEU A 81 -10.26 0.04 -0.63
N ILE A 82 -9.13 0.28 0.05
CA ILE A 82 -8.27 1.45 -0.22
C ILE A 82 -6.78 1.07 -0.26
N VAL A 83 -6.06 1.56 -1.27
CA VAL A 83 -4.60 1.74 -1.23
C VAL A 83 -4.32 3.24 -1.41
N LYS A 84 -3.53 3.82 -0.50
CA LYS A 84 -3.24 5.26 -0.54
C LYS A 84 -1.80 5.57 -0.15
N GLY A 85 -1.16 6.43 -0.91
CA GLY A 85 0.11 7.02 -0.51
C GLY A 85 0.52 8.25 -1.31
N ASP A 86 1.71 8.75 -1.02
CA ASP A 86 2.26 9.90 -1.73
C ASP A 86 2.94 9.38 -3.01
N MET A 87 3.92 8.49 -2.87
CA MET A 87 4.59 7.77 -3.96
C MET A 87 4.31 6.27 -3.89
N LEU A 88 3.73 5.73 -4.96
CA LEU A 88 3.37 4.33 -5.12
C LEU A 88 4.17 3.76 -6.30
N THR A 89 4.87 2.65 -6.08
CA THR A 89 5.70 2.00 -7.12
C THR A 89 5.46 0.49 -7.13
N GLY A 90 5.07 -0.06 -8.26
CA GLY A 90 4.80 -1.49 -8.42
C GLY A 90 3.35 -1.76 -8.78
N VAL A 91 2.66 -2.57 -7.98
CA VAL A 91 1.27 -2.98 -8.24
C VAL A 91 0.40 -2.66 -7.03
N GLU A 92 -0.64 -1.87 -7.23
CA GLU A 92 -1.68 -1.62 -6.24
C GLU A 92 -3.03 -2.20 -6.69
N ILE A 93 -3.72 -2.83 -5.75
CA ILE A 93 -5.03 -3.45 -5.99
C ILE A 93 -5.97 -3.05 -4.85
N ALA A 94 -6.97 -2.23 -5.16
CA ALA A 94 -8.06 -1.89 -4.26
C ALA A 94 -9.19 -1.19 -5.05
N PRO A 95 -10.46 -1.26 -4.61
CA PRO A 95 -11.54 -0.47 -5.18
C PRO A 95 -11.21 1.02 -5.34
N TYR A 96 -10.47 1.61 -4.38
CA TYR A 96 -9.98 2.98 -4.44
C TYR A 96 -8.45 3.03 -4.31
N CYS A 97 -7.77 3.41 -5.38
CA CYS A 97 -6.33 3.61 -5.41
C CYS A 97 -6.02 5.11 -5.57
N HIS A 98 -5.15 5.65 -4.72
CA HIS A 98 -4.81 7.07 -4.75
C HIS A 98 -3.33 7.33 -4.42
N ALA A 99 -2.56 7.69 -5.44
CA ALA A 99 -1.24 8.31 -5.34
C ALA A 99 -1.39 9.83 -5.35
N LYS A 100 -1.01 10.50 -4.26
CA LYS A 100 -1.07 11.98 -4.20
C LYS A 100 0.08 12.65 -4.94
N GLU A 101 1.12 11.91 -5.30
CA GLU A 101 2.24 12.42 -6.11
C GLU A 101 2.45 11.47 -7.29
N ASP A 102 3.30 10.46 -7.14
CA ASP A 102 3.68 9.56 -8.22
C ASP A 102 3.02 8.18 -8.09
N MET A 103 2.47 7.68 -9.19
CA MET A 103 2.15 6.27 -9.36
C MET A 103 3.00 5.69 -10.49
N ILE A 104 3.96 4.84 -10.15
CA ILE A 104 4.87 4.18 -11.11
C ILE A 104 4.56 2.67 -11.16
N GLY A 105 3.88 2.21 -12.21
CA GLY A 105 3.57 0.78 -12.36
C GLY A 105 2.11 0.52 -12.76
N ILE A 106 1.42 -0.37 -12.05
CA ILE A 106 0.06 -0.81 -12.38
C ILE A 106 -0.88 -0.52 -11.20
N SER A 107 -1.94 0.23 -11.47
CA SER A 107 -3.03 0.51 -10.53
C SER A 107 -4.29 -0.22 -10.96
N ILE A 108 -4.87 -1.04 -10.09
CA ILE A 108 -6.09 -1.81 -10.39
C ILE A 108 -7.16 -1.48 -9.34
N GLY A 109 -8.25 -0.86 -9.78
CA GLY A 109 -9.31 -0.42 -8.89
C GLY A 109 -10.58 0.00 -9.61
N LEU A 110 -11.61 0.37 -8.88
CA LEU A 110 -12.79 1.02 -9.49
C LEU A 110 -12.48 2.49 -9.80
N LEU A 111 -11.74 3.13 -8.90
CA LEU A 111 -11.28 4.51 -9.02
C LEU A 111 -9.79 4.57 -8.73
N ASN A 112 -9.01 4.97 -9.75
CA ASN A 112 -7.57 5.16 -9.65
C ASN A 112 -7.26 6.65 -9.83
N ILE A 113 -6.48 7.24 -8.92
CA ILE A 113 -6.10 8.66 -8.95
C ILE A 113 -4.58 8.78 -8.78
N ALA A 114 -3.94 9.50 -9.69
CA ALA A 114 -2.53 9.89 -9.60
C ALA A 114 -2.35 11.35 -10.05
N GLU A 115 -1.50 12.11 -9.35
CA GLU A 115 -1.04 13.40 -9.90
C GLU A 115 -0.12 13.15 -11.10
N HIS A 116 0.85 12.25 -10.92
CA HIS A 116 1.82 11.84 -11.93
C HIS A 116 1.75 10.33 -12.12
N LEU A 117 1.10 9.89 -13.19
CA LEU A 117 1.10 8.50 -13.59
C LEU A 117 2.33 8.20 -14.46
N LYS A 118 3.02 7.08 -14.19
CA LYS A 118 4.01 6.45 -15.06
C LYS A 118 3.77 4.95 -15.11
N GLY A 119 2.90 4.52 -16.02
CA GLY A 119 2.45 3.15 -16.15
C GLY A 119 0.99 3.07 -16.52
N PHE A 120 0.28 2.07 -16.01
CA PHE A 120 -1.10 1.74 -16.35
C PHE A 120 -2.03 1.89 -15.16
N GLN A 121 -3.23 2.40 -15.41
CA GLN A 121 -4.36 2.31 -14.51
C GLN A 121 -5.46 1.51 -15.20
N ILE A 122 -6.07 0.59 -14.47
CA ILE A 122 -7.17 -0.27 -14.93
C ILE A 122 -8.31 -0.10 -13.94
N GLY A 123 -9.44 0.40 -14.42
CA GLY A 123 -10.57 0.70 -13.56
C GLY A 123 -11.72 1.40 -14.23
N VAL A 124 -12.84 1.54 -13.51
CA VAL A 124 -14.04 2.21 -14.04
C VAL A 124 -13.73 3.68 -14.32
N ILE A 125 -13.00 4.34 -13.41
CA ILE A 125 -12.56 5.72 -13.54
C ILE A 125 -11.06 5.81 -13.24
N ASN A 126 -10.29 6.34 -14.19
CA ASN A 126 -8.85 6.50 -14.06
C ASN A 126 -8.47 7.97 -14.25
N ILE A 127 -7.88 8.57 -13.22
CA ILE A 127 -7.49 9.98 -13.18
C ILE A 127 -5.97 10.07 -13.12
N ALA A 128 -5.37 10.72 -14.12
CA ALA A 128 -3.94 11.02 -14.20
C ALA A 128 -3.75 12.50 -14.55
N LYS A 129 -3.37 13.33 -13.57
CA LYS A 129 -3.38 14.80 -13.79
C LYS A 129 -2.27 15.31 -14.71
N ASN A 130 -1.18 14.56 -14.83
CA ASN A 130 -0.08 14.81 -15.75
C ASN A 130 -0.41 14.52 -17.22
N ASN A 131 -1.53 13.88 -17.54
CA ASN A 131 -1.95 13.70 -18.92
C ASN A 131 -2.53 14.99 -19.53
N PRO A 132 -2.31 15.25 -20.84
CA PRO A 132 -3.00 16.33 -21.53
C PRO A 132 -4.50 16.03 -21.60
N ALA A 133 -5.33 17.09 -21.54
CA ALA A 133 -6.76 16.93 -21.82
C ALA A 133 -6.95 16.42 -23.27
N PRO A 134 -7.87 15.48 -23.54
CA PRO A 134 -8.91 14.92 -22.64
C PRO A 134 -8.49 13.71 -21.79
N PHE A 135 -7.25 13.22 -21.90
CA PHE A 135 -6.78 11.95 -21.30
C PHE A 135 -6.52 12.00 -19.78
N LYS A 136 -6.92 13.09 -19.11
CA LYS A 136 -6.84 13.23 -17.65
C LYS A 136 -7.79 12.29 -16.93
N VAL A 137 -8.96 12.02 -17.51
CA VAL A 137 -9.98 11.13 -16.96
C VAL A 137 -10.41 10.17 -18.06
N LEU A 138 -10.09 8.88 -17.89
CA LEU A 138 -10.44 7.85 -18.87
C LEU A 138 -11.21 6.69 -18.23
N PRO A 139 -12.23 6.17 -18.90
CA PRO A 139 -12.85 4.92 -18.50
C PRO A 139 -11.97 3.73 -18.86
N LEU A 140 -12.10 2.65 -18.09
CA LEU A 140 -11.46 1.34 -18.29
C LEU A 140 -9.94 1.33 -18.15
N ILE A 141 -9.20 2.09 -18.96
CA ILE A 141 -7.74 2.06 -19.01
C ILE A 141 -7.18 3.48 -19.15
N ASN A 142 -6.12 3.79 -18.41
CA ASN A 142 -5.28 4.98 -18.61
C ASN A 142 -3.79 4.58 -18.65
N TYR A 143 -3.00 5.26 -19.47
CA TYR A 143 -1.56 4.99 -19.63
C TYR A 143 -0.78 6.29 -19.79
N HIS A 144 0.39 6.36 -19.14
CA HIS A 144 1.37 7.43 -19.33
C HIS A 144 2.80 6.89 -19.17
N LYS A 145 3.77 7.47 -19.88
CA LYS A 145 5.17 7.00 -19.97
C LYS A 145 6.14 7.90 -19.22
#